data_AF-A0A1Q5LLC4-F1
#
_entry.id   AF-A0A1Q5LLC4-F1
#
_cell.length_a   1.000
_cell.length_b   1.000
_cell.length_c   1.000
_cell.angle_alpha   90.00
_cell.angle_beta   90.00
_cell.angle_gamma   90.00
#
_symmetry.space_group_name_H-M   'P 1'
#
loop_
_entity.id
_entity.type
_entity.pdbx_description
1 polymer ?
#
loop_
_entity_poly.entity_id
_entity_poly.type
_entity_poly.pdbx_seq_one_letter_code
_entity_poly.pdbx_strand_id
1 'polypeptide(L)'
;MTSSTAVTPGRQESLLGTLAVIAWASKPESDADSPVTPFLMVYSLGDGRDGPEAGADALRSKLEETGLSIGDKVTDLSRETRIPITLLVEAEQAVLNLPFMKVQCPVQPEWEKAAHESGTAYLICALLPWPEAVQGKSVSEEELLAFLGDDDLVAKSAHCLLPVRRVRT
;
A
#
# COMPACT_ATOMS: atom_id res chain seq x y z
N MET A 1 4.69 10.14 -13.39
CA MET A 1 4.97 8.70 -13.67
C MET A 1 3.66 7.93 -13.72
N THR A 2 3.58 6.75 -14.38
CA THR A 2 2.35 5.94 -14.42
C THR A 2 2.46 4.76 -13.47
N SER A 3 1.46 4.57 -12.61
CA SER A 3 1.44 3.51 -11.60
C SER A 3 0.50 2.37 -12.01
N SER A 4 0.93 1.13 -11.78
CA SER A 4 0.14 -0.06 -12.10
C SER A 4 -0.44 -0.66 -10.83
N THR A 5 -1.73 -0.96 -10.85
CA THR A 5 -2.46 -1.53 -9.72
C THR A 5 -2.50 -3.06 -9.84
N ALA A 6 -2.28 -3.77 -8.73
CA ALA A 6 -2.53 -5.21 -8.62
C ALA A 6 -3.58 -5.53 -7.57
N VAL A 7 -4.31 -6.63 -7.77
CA VAL A 7 -5.43 -7.03 -6.91
C VAL A 7 -5.23 -8.45 -6.42
N THR A 8 -5.57 -8.70 -5.16
CA THR A 8 -5.75 -10.07 -4.66
C THR A 8 -7.16 -10.51 -5.04
N PRO A 9 -7.38 -11.68 -5.65
CA PRO A 9 -8.73 -12.18 -5.88
C PRO A 9 -9.40 -12.45 -4.53
N GLY A 10 -10.08 -11.43 -4.01
CA GLY A 10 -10.97 -11.51 -2.86
C GLY A 10 -12.25 -12.18 -3.32
N ARG A 11 -12.50 -13.39 -2.84
CA ARG A 11 -13.81 -14.04 -2.94
C ARG A 11 -14.86 -13.01 -2.51
N GLN A 12 -15.85 -12.72 -3.36
CA GLN A 12 -16.94 -11.73 -3.18
C GLN A 12 -17.78 -11.89 -1.88
N GLU A 13 -17.39 -12.78 -0.97
CA GLU A 13 -18.03 -13.06 0.32
C GLU A 13 -17.27 -12.44 1.52
N SER A 14 -16.15 -11.77 1.30
CA SER A 14 -15.39 -11.09 2.36
C SER A 14 -16.01 -9.74 2.73
N LEU A 15 -16.03 -9.42 4.02
CA LEU A 15 -16.42 -8.09 4.53
C LEU A 15 -15.55 -6.97 3.94
N LEU A 16 -14.29 -7.27 3.62
CA LEU A 16 -13.31 -6.32 3.07
C LEU A 16 -13.55 -5.95 1.60
N GLY A 17 -14.32 -6.76 0.87
CA GLY A 17 -14.46 -6.65 -0.59
C GLY A 17 -13.14 -6.94 -1.32
N THR A 18 -12.97 -6.29 -2.47
CA THR A 18 -11.77 -6.35 -3.31
C THR A 18 -10.72 -5.36 -2.77
N LEU A 19 -9.59 -5.91 -2.33
CA LEU A 19 -8.41 -5.12 -1.96
C LEU A 19 -7.44 -5.02 -3.13
N ALA A 20 -6.99 -3.79 -3.38
CA ALA A 20 -6.05 -3.44 -4.42
C ALA A 20 -4.80 -2.79 -3.83
N VAL A 21 -3.69 -2.91 -4.55
CA VAL A 21 -2.41 -2.27 -4.21
C VAL A 21 -1.88 -1.51 -5.40
N ILE A 22 -1.48 -0.27 -5.15
CA ILE A 22 -0.79 0.59 -6.11
C ILE A 22 0.60 0.91 -5.58
N ALA A 23 1.60 0.78 -6.45
CA ALA A 23 2.99 1.12 -6.17
C ALA A 23 3.41 2.32 -7.00
N TRP A 24 4.10 3.28 -6.38
CA TRP A 24 4.66 4.43 -7.09
C TRP A 24 5.95 4.91 -6.44
N ALA A 25 6.80 5.51 -7.26
CA ALA A 25 8.02 6.16 -6.83
C ALA A 25 7.76 7.67 -6.76
N SER A 26 7.93 8.28 -5.60
CA SER A 26 7.80 9.73 -5.45
C SER A 26 9.18 10.36 -5.34
N LYS A 27 9.41 11.46 -6.04
CA LYS A 27 10.67 12.21 -5.99
C LYS A 27 10.44 13.52 -5.24
N PRO A 28 11.29 13.86 -4.26
CA PRO A 28 11.20 15.17 -3.61
C PRO A 28 11.49 16.28 -4.62
N GLU A 29 10.61 17.28 -4.72
CA GLU A 29 10.73 18.38 -5.70
C GLU A 29 11.98 19.25 -5.50
N SER A 30 12.56 19.25 -4.30
CA SER A 30 13.67 20.13 -3.94
C SER A 30 15.04 19.72 -4.49
N ASP A 31 15.19 18.50 -5.01
CA ASP A 31 16.50 18.02 -5.47
C ASP A 31 16.36 16.95 -6.57
N ALA A 32 16.85 17.27 -7.77
CA ALA A 32 16.73 16.43 -8.95
C ALA A 32 17.68 15.21 -8.93
N ASP A 33 18.64 15.14 -8.03
CA ASP A 33 19.54 13.98 -7.88
C ASP A 33 19.16 13.09 -6.68
N SER A 34 18.16 13.50 -5.90
CA SER A 34 17.71 12.74 -4.75
C SER A 34 17.04 11.43 -5.16
N PRO A 35 17.33 10.33 -4.44
CA PRO A 35 16.74 9.04 -4.71
C PRO A 35 15.21 9.13 -4.55
N VAL A 36 14.50 8.45 -5.44
CA VAL A 36 13.04 8.33 -5.33
C VAL A 36 12.70 7.56 -4.04
N THR A 37 11.58 7.89 -3.43
CA THR A 37 11.05 7.16 -2.27
C THR A 37 10.01 6.15 -2.75
N PRO A 38 10.16 4.86 -2.41
CA PRO A 38 9.23 3.82 -2.81
C PRO A 38 8.00 3.81 -1.89
N PHE A 39 6.82 4.05 -2.48
CA PHE A 39 5.53 3.99 -1.81
C PHE A 39 4.66 2.85 -2.32
N LEU A 40 3.84 2.32 -1.42
CA LEU A 40 2.79 1.35 -1.65
C LEU A 40 1.53 1.82 -0.95
N MET A 41 0.37 1.68 -1.60
CA MET A 41 -0.91 1.92 -0.96
C MET A 41 -1.85 0.74 -1.15
N VAL A 42 -2.40 0.25 -0.05
CA VAL A 42 -3.50 -0.71 -0.02
C VAL A 42 -4.81 0.06 0.13
N TYR A 43 -5.80 -0.25 -0.70
CA TYR A 43 -7.12 0.34 -0.62
C TYR A 43 -8.20 -0.69 -0.95
N SER A 44 -9.43 -0.45 -0.49
CA SER A 44 -10.61 -1.23 -0.88
C SER A 44 -11.36 -0.53 -2.01
N LEU A 45 -11.97 -1.29 -2.91
CA LEU A 45 -12.90 -0.75 -3.91
C LEU A 45 -14.29 -0.45 -3.32
N GLY A 46 -14.54 -0.80 -2.06
CA GLY A 46 -15.83 -0.59 -1.41
C GLY A 46 -16.95 -1.52 -1.88
N ASP A 47 -16.60 -2.58 -2.62
CA ASP A 47 -17.49 -3.64 -3.12
C ASP A 47 -17.66 -4.79 -2.10
N GLY A 48 -17.40 -4.52 -0.82
CA GLY A 48 -17.62 -5.44 0.29
C GLY A 48 -19.10 -5.77 0.46
N ARG A 49 -19.38 -6.96 1.01
CA ARG A 49 -20.73 -7.51 1.16
C ARG A 49 -21.71 -6.54 1.87
N ASP A 50 -21.24 -5.86 2.91
CA ASP A 50 -22.05 -4.96 3.75
C ASP A 50 -21.84 -3.48 3.38
N GLY A 51 -21.25 -3.20 2.22
CA GLY A 51 -21.02 -1.87 1.68
C GLY A 51 -19.67 -1.25 2.06
N PRO A 52 -19.38 -0.05 1.55
CA PRO A 52 -18.08 0.61 1.67
C PRO A 52 -17.68 0.94 3.12
N GLU A 53 -18.63 1.40 3.94
CA GLU A 53 -18.37 1.73 5.35
C GLU A 53 -18.00 0.48 6.16
N ALA A 54 -18.74 -0.62 5.97
CA ALA A 54 -18.44 -1.87 6.65
C ALA A 54 -17.09 -2.47 6.21
N GLY A 55 -16.72 -2.30 4.94
CA GLY A 55 -15.41 -2.69 4.42
C GLY A 55 -14.28 -1.87 5.04
N ALA A 56 -14.46 -0.56 5.19
CA ALA A 56 -13.53 0.34 5.86
C ALA A 56 -13.32 -0.05 7.34
N ASP A 57 -14.41 -0.26 8.08
CA ASP A 57 -14.34 -0.68 9.49
C ASP A 57 -13.73 -2.07 9.67
N ALA A 58 -14.02 -3.00 8.77
CA ALA A 58 -13.41 -4.33 8.78
C ALA A 58 -11.90 -4.23 8.51
N LEU A 59 -11.47 -3.39 7.56
CA LEU A 59 -10.06 -3.17 7.25
C LEU A 59 -9.35 -2.51 8.43
N ARG A 60 -9.97 -1.49 9.03
CA ARG A 60 -9.52 -0.83 10.25
C ARG A 60 -9.26 -1.84 11.36
N SER A 61 -10.26 -2.66 11.65
CA SER A 61 -10.17 -3.68 12.70
C SER A 61 -9.04 -4.67 12.42
N LYS A 62 -8.85 -5.09 11.17
CA LYS A 62 -7.76 -5.99 10.78
C LYS A 62 -6.37 -5.37 10.94
N LEU A 63 -6.23 -4.07 10.64
CA LEU A 63 -4.97 -3.33 10.82
C LEU A 63 -4.64 -3.16 12.30
N GLU A 64 -5.62 -2.81 13.13
CA GLU A 64 -5.47 -2.71 14.60
C GLU A 64 -5.14 -4.09 15.22
N GLU A 65 -5.81 -5.16 14.79
CA GLU A 65 -5.50 -6.55 15.20
C GLU A 65 -4.06 -6.96 14.84
N THR A 66 -3.54 -6.44 13.73
CA THR A 66 -2.17 -6.68 13.26
C THR A 66 -1.14 -5.85 14.05
N GLY A 67 -1.58 -4.88 14.86
CA GLY A 67 -0.74 -4.01 15.66
C GLY A 67 -0.28 -2.74 14.95
N LEU A 68 -0.86 -2.41 13.79
CA LEU A 68 -0.57 -1.16 13.09
C LEU A 68 -1.31 0.01 13.75
N SER A 69 -0.61 1.15 13.88
CA SER A 69 -1.22 2.39 14.33
C SER A 69 -1.98 3.06 13.18
N ILE A 70 -3.19 3.54 13.48
CA ILE A 70 -4.02 4.32 12.55
C ILE A 70 -3.88 5.79 12.93
N GLY A 71 -3.75 6.66 11.93
CA GLY A 71 -3.52 8.10 12.07
C GLY A 71 -2.07 8.52 11.84
N ASP A 72 -1.68 9.63 12.44
CA ASP A 72 -0.43 10.35 12.12
C ASP A 72 0.88 9.60 12.45
N LYS A 73 0.78 8.43 13.09
CA LYS A 73 1.97 7.70 13.53
C LYS A 73 2.39 6.66 12.50
N VAL A 74 3.54 6.89 11.87
CA VAL A 74 4.21 5.89 11.04
C VAL A 74 4.81 4.79 11.92
N THR A 75 4.36 3.55 11.72
CA THR A 75 4.89 2.37 12.42
C THR A 75 6.12 1.83 11.71
N ASP A 76 7.28 1.74 12.37
CA ASP A 76 8.49 1.20 11.77
C ASP A 76 8.60 -0.33 11.99
N LEU A 77 8.31 -1.10 10.94
CA LEU A 77 8.32 -2.57 10.99
C LEU A 77 9.73 -3.15 10.94
N SER A 78 10.76 -2.34 10.68
CA SER A 78 12.15 -2.78 10.87
C SER A 78 12.48 -2.96 12.36
N ARG A 79 11.77 -2.24 13.24
CA ARG A 79 11.95 -2.27 14.70
C ARG A 79 10.92 -3.16 15.39
N GLU A 80 9.76 -3.36 14.78
CA GLU A 80 8.63 -4.09 15.38
C GLU A 80 8.43 -5.47 14.73
N THR A 81 9.30 -6.43 15.05
CA THR A 81 9.34 -7.78 14.42
C THR A 81 8.15 -8.69 14.72
N ARG A 82 7.27 -8.28 15.65
CA ARG A 82 6.06 -9.03 16.04
C ARG A 82 4.91 -8.86 15.06
N ILE A 83 4.98 -7.85 14.19
CA ILE A 83 3.94 -7.55 13.22
C ILE A 83 4.16 -8.44 11.99
N PRO A 84 3.23 -9.35 11.66
CA PRO A 84 3.36 -10.34 10.60
C PRO A 84 3.12 -9.74 9.19
N ILE A 85 3.76 -8.63 8.90
CA ILE A 85 3.70 -7.95 7.61
C ILE A 85 5.08 -8.02 6.96
N THR A 86 5.13 -8.45 5.70
CA THR A 86 6.41 -8.56 4.97
C THR A 86 6.30 -8.02 3.56
N LEU A 87 7.38 -7.39 3.11
CA LEU A 87 7.56 -6.96 1.73
C LEU A 87 8.79 -7.64 1.14
N LEU A 88 8.58 -8.34 0.02
CA LEU A 88 9.64 -8.91 -0.80
C LEU A 88 9.68 -8.15 -2.11
N VAL A 89 10.86 -7.69 -2.53
CA VAL A 89 11.04 -7.00 -3.80
C VAL A 89 12.11 -7.72 -4.59
N GLU A 90 11.77 -8.19 -5.78
CA GLU A 90 12.68 -8.90 -6.68
C GLU A 90 12.13 -8.89 -8.10
N ALA A 91 13.01 -8.72 -9.10
CA ALA A 91 12.66 -8.87 -10.52
C ALA A 91 11.47 -8.00 -10.95
N GLU A 92 11.48 -6.73 -10.56
CA GLU A 92 10.45 -5.72 -10.86
C GLU A 92 9.07 -6.11 -10.29
N GLN A 93 9.06 -6.91 -9.22
CA GLN A 93 7.85 -7.33 -8.51
C GLN A 93 7.98 -7.02 -7.03
N ALA A 94 6.94 -6.41 -6.46
CA ALA A 94 6.76 -6.27 -5.02
C ALA A 94 5.67 -7.23 -4.54
N VAL A 95 6.05 -8.18 -3.69
CA VAL A 95 5.14 -9.12 -3.04
C VAL A 95 4.88 -8.63 -1.62
N LEU A 96 3.69 -8.06 -1.42
CA LEU A 96 3.21 -7.63 -0.12
C LEU A 96 2.41 -8.77 0.51
N ASN A 97 2.78 -9.13 1.73
CA ASN A 97 2.09 -10.13 2.53
C ASN A 97 1.60 -9.50 3.83
N LEU A 98 0.29 -9.48 3.99
CA LEU A 98 -0.46 -9.13 5.19
C LEU A 98 -1.20 -10.38 5.69
N PRO A 99 -1.59 -10.45 6.98
CA PRO A 99 -2.31 -11.60 7.52
C PRO A 99 -3.60 -11.98 6.79
N PHE A 100 -4.24 -10.99 6.16
CA PHE A 100 -5.52 -11.11 5.47
C PHE A 100 -5.40 -10.94 3.95
N MET A 101 -4.20 -10.65 3.42
CA MET A 101 -4.01 -10.37 2.00
C MET A 101 -2.59 -10.71 1.56
N LYS A 102 -2.46 -11.42 0.45
CA LYS A 102 -1.18 -11.58 -0.25
C LYS A 102 -1.34 -11.13 -1.70
N VAL A 103 -0.55 -10.14 -2.09
CA VAL A 103 -0.61 -9.52 -3.41
C VAL A 103 0.77 -9.39 -4.00
N GLN A 104 0.84 -9.54 -5.32
CA GLN A 104 2.03 -9.28 -6.09
C GLN A 104 1.72 -8.15 -7.07
N CYS A 105 2.45 -7.04 -6.96
CA CYS A 105 2.31 -5.90 -7.85
C CYS A 105 3.58 -5.67 -8.68
N PRO A 106 3.44 -5.40 -9.99
CA PRO A 106 4.57 -4.95 -10.79
C PRO A 106 5.02 -3.57 -10.31
N VAL A 107 6.32 -3.37 -10.23
CA VAL A 107 6.93 -2.09 -9.81
C VAL A 107 7.94 -1.63 -10.87
N GLN A 108 8.18 -0.32 -10.92
CA GLN A 108 9.17 0.21 -11.86
C GLN A 108 10.61 -0.09 -11.41
N PRO A 109 11.58 -0.20 -12.33
CA PRO A 109 12.99 -0.43 -11.98
C PRO A 109 13.56 0.58 -10.99
N GLU A 110 13.16 1.85 -11.12
CA GLU A 110 13.60 2.92 -10.21
C GLU A 110 13.02 2.76 -8.79
N TRP A 111 11.79 2.26 -8.70
CA TRP A 111 11.15 1.95 -7.42
C TRP A 111 11.87 0.80 -6.72
N GLU A 112 12.16 -0.29 -7.45
CA GLU A 112 12.88 -1.43 -6.91
C GLU A 112 14.28 -1.03 -6.44
N LYS A 113 15.01 -0.27 -7.28
CA LYS A 113 16.33 0.23 -6.93
C LYS A 113 16.28 1.06 -5.64
N ALA A 114 15.34 1.99 -5.52
CA ALA A 114 15.19 2.80 -4.33
C ALA A 114 14.84 1.99 -3.09
N ALA A 115 13.92 1.02 -3.21
CA ALA A 115 13.56 0.11 -2.12
C ALA A 115 14.76 -0.71 -1.62
N HIS A 116 15.63 -1.09 -2.55
CA HIS A 116 16.86 -1.83 -2.28
C HIS A 116 17.96 -0.97 -1.66
N GLU A 117 18.06 0.30 -2.05
CA GLU A 117 19.04 1.26 -1.53
C GLU A 117 18.66 1.78 -0.13
N SER A 118 17.38 2.09 0.09
CA SER A 118 16.87 2.53 1.39
C SER A 118 16.72 1.38 2.39
N GLY A 119 16.53 0.14 1.88
CA GLY A 119 16.19 -1.02 2.69
C GLY A 119 14.76 -0.99 3.23
N THR A 120 13.95 0.00 2.86
CA THR A 120 12.59 0.20 3.36
C THR A 120 11.65 0.77 2.30
N ALA A 121 10.36 0.43 2.38
CA ALA A 121 9.31 1.07 1.59
C ALA A 121 8.19 1.61 2.48
N TYR A 122 7.58 2.71 2.08
CA TYR A 122 6.43 3.27 2.78
C TYR A 122 5.15 2.56 2.35
N LEU A 123 4.37 2.07 3.32
CA LEU A 123 3.05 1.49 3.11
C LEU A 123 1.99 2.39 3.73
N ILE A 124 0.99 2.70 2.92
CA ILE A 124 -0.23 3.39 3.31
C ILE A 124 -1.38 2.39 3.18
N CYS A 125 -2.17 2.21 4.23
CA CYS A 125 -3.39 1.41 4.16
C CYS A 125 -4.59 2.36 4.30
N ALA A 126 -5.17 2.72 3.15
CA ALA A 126 -6.30 3.62 3.06
C ALA A 126 -7.57 2.97 3.60
N LEU A 127 -8.21 3.62 4.58
CA LEU A 127 -9.52 3.20 5.10
C LEU A 127 -10.69 3.73 4.26
N LEU A 128 -10.45 4.73 3.42
CA LEU A 128 -11.46 5.23 2.50
C LEU A 128 -11.49 4.37 1.23
N PRO A 129 -12.69 3.99 0.75
CA PRO A 129 -12.82 3.24 -0.49
C PRO A 129 -12.41 4.13 -1.67
N TRP A 130 -11.74 3.53 -2.66
CA TRP A 130 -11.41 4.22 -3.91
C TRP A 130 -12.03 3.51 -5.12
N PRO A 131 -13.34 3.70 -5.35
CA PRO A 131 -14.06 2.97 -6.39
C PRO A 131 -13.64 3.37 -7.81
N GLU A 132 -13.02 4.54 -8.01
CA GLU A 132 -12.51 4.96 -9.33
C GLU A 132 -11.23 4.22 -9.76
N ALA A 133 -10.41 3.77 -8.80
CA ALA A 133 -9.14 3.08 -9.04
C ALA A 133 -9.34 1.58 -9.35
N VAL A 134 -10.20 1.28 -10.33
CA VAL A 134 -10.59 -0.08 -10.71
C VAL A 134 -9.46 -0.81 -11.47
N GLN A 135 -9.42 -2.13 -11.32
CA GLN A 135 -8.57 -3.04 -12.09
C GLN A 135 -8.46 -2.68 -13.58
N GLY A 136 -7.22 -2.65 -14.09
CA GLY A 136 -6.93 -2.43 -15.50
C GLY A 136 -6.90 -0.98 -15.95
N LYS A 137 -7.25 -0.02 -15.08
CA LYS A 137 -7.01 1.41 -15.33
C LYS A 137 -5.71 1.84 -14.66
N SER A 138 -4.81 2.39 -15.46
CA SER A 138 -3.65 3.10 -14.95
C SER A 138 -4.13 4.32 -14.19
N VAL A 139 -3.72 4.43 -12.93
CA VAL A 139 -3.97 5.62 -12.12
C VAL A 139 -2.83 6.59 -12.37
N SER A 140 -3.18 7.83 -12.71
CA SER A 140 -2.20 8.90 -12.89
C SER A 140 -1.66 9.37 -11.53
N GLU A 141 -0.44 9.90 -11.53
CA GLU A 141 0.16 10.49 -10.33
C GLU A 141 -0.71 11.62 -9.76
N GLU A 142 -1.35 12.41 -10.62
CA GLU A 142 -2.28 13.48 -10.24
C GLU A 142 -3.51 12.94 -9.50
N GLU A 143 -4.12 11.85 -9.98
CA GLU A 143 -5.25 11.20 -9.29
C GLU A 143 -4.84 10.63 -7.94
N LEU A 144 -3.65 10.04 -7.86
CA LEU A 144 -3.10 9.50 -6.62
C LEU A 144 -2.79 10.59 -5.60
N LEU A 145 -2.17 11.68 -6.02
CA LEU A 145 -1.89 12.81 -5.15
C LEU A 145 -3.17 13.54 -4.75
N ALA A 146 -4.19 13.60 -5.61
CA ALA A 146 -5.49 14.15 -5.24
C ALA A 146 -6.18 13.28 -4.17
N PHE A 147 -6.09 11.95 -4.29
CA PHE A 147 -6.63 11.03 -3.30
C PHE A 147 -5.86 11.07 -1.97
N LEU A 148 -4.53 11.18 -2.02
CA LEU A 148 -3.68 11.36 -0.83
C LEU A 148 -3.75 12.78 -0.25
N GLY A 149 -4.20 13.76 -1.03
CA GLY A 149 -4.37 15.16 -0.62
C GLY A 149 -5.64 15.41 0.18
N ASP A 150 -6.50 14.40 0.33
CA ASP A 150 -7.62 14.43 1.25
C ASP A 150 -7.10 14.27 2.70
N ASP A 151 -7.14 15.36 3.47
CA ASP A 151 -6.65 15.39 4.86
C ASP A 151 -7.35 14.33 5.73
N ASP A 152 -8.63 14.04 5.48
CA ASP A 152 -9.38 13.00 6.18
C ASP A 152 -8.86 11.60 5.83
N LEU A 153 -8.36 11.40 4.61
CA LEU A 153 -7.73 10.15 4.20
C LEU A 153 -6.42 9.91 4.94
N VAL A 154 -5.50 10.88 4.92
CA VAL A 154 -4.18 10.70 5.55
C VAL A 154 -4.34 10.52 7.06
N ALA A 155 -5.24 11.29 7.69
CA ALA A 155 -5.52 11.21 9.14
C ALA A 155 -6.25 9.91 9.55
N LYS A 156 -6.99 9.26 8.65
CA LYS A 156 -7.59 7.93 8.88
C LYS A 156 -6.73 6.81 8.31
N SER A 157 -5.61 7.18 7.71
CA SER A 157 -4.50 6.39 7.21
C SER A 157 -3.88 5.42 8.22
N ALA A 158 -3.70 4.13 7.95
CA ALA A 158 -2.61 3.41 8.61
C ALA A 158 -1.31 3.60 7.82
N HIS A 159 -0.24 4.03 8.49
CA HIS A 159 1.06 4.28 7.85
C HIS A 159 2.14 3.42 8.49
N CYS A 160 2.95 2.74 7.68
CA CYS A 160 4.10 2.00 8.19
C CYS A 160 5.28 1.94 7.23
N LEU A 161 6.47 1.78 7.79
CA LEU A 161 7.71 1.54 7.07
C LEU A 161 7.99 0.05 7.03
N LEU A 162 7.99 -0.52 5.83
CA LEU A 162 8.21 -1.93 5.57
C LEU A 162 9.71 -2.19 5.33
N PRO A 163 10.37 -3.09 6.07
CA PRO A 163 11.70 -3.55 5.71
C PRO A 163 11.63 -4.36 4.41
N VAL A 164 12.42 -3.95 3.42
CA VAL A 164 12.50 -4.61 2.12
C VAL A 164 13.33 -5.87 2.25
N ARG A 165 12.74 -7.00 1.88
CA ARG A 165 13.44 -8.30 1.81
C ARG A 165 13.73 -8.65 0.37
N ARG A 166 14.82 -9.40 0.18
CA ARG A 166 15.19 -10.04 -1.08
C ARG A 166 15.07 -11.54 -0.97
N VAL A 167 14.85 -12.21 -2.09
CA VAL A 167 14.94 -13.66 -2.16
C VAL A 167 16.41 -13.99 -1.94
N ARG A 168 16.72 -14.61 -0.80
CA ARG A 168 18.07 -15.16 -0.60
C ARG A 168 18.18 -16.36 -1.54
N THR A 169 18.92 -16.16 -2.63
CA THR A 169 19.37 -17.24 -3.51
C THR A 169 20.66 -17.85 -2.94
#